data_AF-A0A8C3JCT1-F1
#
_entry.id   AF-A0A8C3JCT1-F1
#
_cell.length_a   1.000
_cell.length_b   1.000
_cell.length_c   1.000
_cell.angle_alpha   90.00
_cell.angle_beta   90.00
_cell.angle_gamma   90.00
#
_symmetry.space_group_name_H-M   'P 1'
#
loop_
_entity.id
_entity.type
_entity.pdbx_description
1 polymer ?
#
loop_
_entity_poly.entity_id
_entity_poly.type
_entity_poly.pdbx_seq_one_letter_code
_entity_poly.pdbx_strand_id
1 'polypeptide(L)'
;MGKLQRVSAQLEELSPEQGAPFRQRWREAEERYGRVRQRLRQALTERMELLRECLERLQSRVQGQPALRGDAAHLREQIRENGLALGELEKLGVALETVRAQGSELLASMQEANSHAARVPGGDLVSRWGELRGRCQEQERWLRELLALADRFWPGLAELALTLSDTQQLVLGLEEAGGDPEAIRALREEIDALQGELDTLGSLGVELMSSCGDPDKPDVTKSLDDAMGLQRSAVTVPLTPGTRWSWQG
;
A
#
# COMPACT_ATOMS: atom_id res chain seq x y z
N MET A 1 32.06 -34.14 -12.11
CA MET A 1 32.04 -35.02 -13.33
C MET A 1 33.42 -35.50 -13.86
N GLY A 2 34.51 -34.73 -13.80
CA GLY A 2 35.80 -35.10 -14.44
C GLY A 2 36.54 -36.35 -13.92
N LYS A 3 36.15 -36.91 -12.76
CA LYS A 3 36.79 -38.11 -12.18
C LYS A 3 36.39 -39.39 -12.91
N LEU A 4 35.10 -39.56 -13.23
CA LEU A 4 34.57 -40.72 -13.95
C LEU A 4 35.05 -40.77 -15.40
N GLN A 5 35.20 -39.61 -16.03
CA GLN A 5 35.74 -39.49 -17.39
C GLN A 5 37.21 -39.96 -17.48
N ARG A 6 38.04 -39.60 -16.49
CA ARG A 6 39.42 -40.11 -16.35
C ARG A 6 39.46 -41.62 -16.13
N VAL A 7 38.58 -42.13 -15.25
CA VAL A 7 38.46 -43.57 -15.00
C VAL A 7 38.05 -44.31 -16.27
N SER A 8 37.14 -43.75 -17.09
CA SER A 8 36.72 -44.35 -18.37
C SER A 8 37.85 -44.43 -19.40
N ALA A 9 38.73 -43.43 -19.42
CA ALA A 9 39.88 -43.36 -20.31
C ALA A 9 40.97 -44.35 -19.89
N GLN A 10 41.25 -44.45 -18.58
CA GLN A 10 42.20 -45.42 -18.04
C GLN A 10 41.74 -46.87 -18.24
N LEU A 11 40.43 -47.14 -18.11
CA LEU A 11 39.85 -48.46 -18.41
C LEU A 11 39.96 -48.83 -19.89
N GLU A 12 39.95 -47.85 -20.81
CA GLU A 12 40.20 -48.07 -22.24
C GLU A 12 41.60 -48.60 -22.51
N GLU A 13 42.60 -47.95 -21.91
CA GLU A 13 44.01 -48.27 -22.11
C GLU A 13 44.38 -49.63 -21.52
N LEU A 14 43.75 -50.01 -20.40
CA LEU A 14 44.04 -51.26 -19.70
C LEU A 14 43.24 -52.47 -20.22
N SER A 15 42.00 -52.27 -20.68
CA SER A 15 41.16 -53.35 -21.22
C SER A 15 40.15 -52.81 -22.24
N PRO A 16 40.45 -52.89 -23.55
CA PRO A 16 39.55 -52.36 -24.58
C PRO A 16 38.19 -53.09 -24.63
N GLU A 17 38.16 -54.40 -24.34
CA GLU A 17 36.93 -55.21 -24.32
C GLU A 17 35.93 -54.76 -23.24
N GLN A 18 36.42 -54.32 -22.08
CA GLN A 18 35.59 -53.85 -20.96
C GLN A 18 35.39 -52.33 -20.97
N GLY A 19 36.37 -51.58 -21.51
CA GLY A 19 36.33 -50.12 -21.59
C GLY A 19 35.33 -49.59 -22.62
N ALA A 20 35.22 -50.22 -23.80
CA ALA A 20 34.32 -49.76 -24.86
C ALA A 20 32.84 -49.67 -24.43
N PRO A 21 32.23 -50.72 -23.84
CA PRO A 21 30.85 -50.64 -23.36
C PRO A 21 30.69 -49.65 -22.19
N PHE A 22 31.69 -49.50 -21.32
CA PHE A 22 31.67 -48.50 -20.25
C PHE A 22 31.63 -47.07 -20.80
N ARG A 23 32.50 -46.74 -21.76
CA ARG A 23 32.50 -45.43 -22.45
C ARG A 23 31.22 -45.14 -23.20
N GLN A 24 30.62 -46.14 -23.83
CA GLN A 24 29.34 -45.97 -24.51
C GLN A 24 28.24 -45.63 -23.49
N ARG A 25 28.09 -46.42 -22.43
CA ARG A 25 27.11 -46.17 -21.36
C ARG A 25 27.33 -44.82 -20.68
N TRP A 26 28.60 -44.43 -20.52
CA TRP A 26 28.98 -43.12 -19.99
C TRP A 26 28.55 -41.98 -20.91
N ARG A 27 28.85 -42.05 -22.22
CA ARG A 27 28.39 -41.06 -23.20
C ARG A 27 26.89 -40.92 -23.21
N GLU A 28 26.16 -42.03 -23.21
CA GLU A 28 24.70 -42.02 -23.15
C GLU A 28 24.18 -41.34 -21.86
N ALA A 29 24.84 -41.57 -20.72
CA ALA A 29 24.49 -40.93 -19.45
C ALA A 29 24.77 -39.42 -19.49
N GLU A 30 25.91 -38.99 -20.04
CA GLU A 30 26.30 -37.59 -20.20
C GLU A 30 25.31 -36.85 -21.12
N GLU A 31 24.91 -37.46 -22.24
CA GLU A 31 23.89 -36.91 -23.14
C GLU A 31 22.53 -36.80 -22.46
N ARG A 32 22.12 -37.82 -21.69
CA ARG A 32 20.87 -37.78 -20.91
C ARG A 32 20.92 -36.65 -19.88
N TYR A 33 22.01 -36.53 -19.13
CA TYR A 33 22.20 -35.47 -18.15
C TYR A 33 22.24 -34.07 -18.80
N GLY A 34 22.91 -33.93 -19.94
CA GLY A 34 22.89 -32.73 -20.77
C GLY A 34 21.48 -32.33 -21.20
N ARG A 35 20.68 -33.29 -21.69
CA ARG A 35 19.27 -33.08 -22.05
C ARG A 35 18.43 -32.63 -20.85
N VAL A 36 18.61 -33.23 -19.68
CA VAL A 36 17.89 -32.82 -18.45
C VAL A 36 18.25 -31.40 -18.05
N ARG A 37 19.55 -31.05 -18.03
CA ARG A 37 20.00 -29.68 -17.72
C ARG A 37 19.46 -28.65 -18.71
N GLN A 38 19.44 -28.98 -20.00
CA GLN A 38 18.89 -28.10 -21.03
C GLN A 38 17.39 -27.87 -20.82
N ARG A 39 16.63 -28.93 -20.54
CA ARG A 39 15.19 -28.82 -20.23
C ARG A 39 14.94 -27.99 -18.97
N LEU A 40 15.74 -28.20 -17.92
CA LEU A 40 15.64 -27.41 -16.68
C LEU A 40 15.95 -25.93 -16.95
N ARG A 41 17.01 -25.63 -17.71
CA ARG A 41 17.30 -24.26 -18.16
C ARG A 41 16.11 -23.62 -18.88
N GLN A 42 15.53 -24.33 -19.84
CA GLN A 42 14.36 -23.85 -20.60
C GLN A 42 13.17 -23.58 -19.69
N ALA A 43 12.82 -24.53 -18.82
CA ALA A 43 11.71 -24.38 -17.87
C ALA A 43 11.93 -23.22 -16.89
N LEU A 44 13.16 -22.98 -16.44
CA LEU A 44 13.50 -21.83 -15.59
C LEU A 44 13.36 -20.51 -16.35
N THR A 45 13.82 -20.45 -17.60
CA THR A 45 13.64 -19.27 -18.45
C THR A 45 12.16 -18.97 -18.66
N GLU A 46 11.37 -19.96 -19.07
CA GLU A 46 9.91 -19.81 -19.26
C GLU A 46 9.22 -19.35 -17.97
N ARG A 47 9.59 -19.92 -16.82
CA ARG A 47 9.03 -19.52 -15.53
C ARG A 47 9.42 -18.10 -15.15
N MET A 48 10.64 -17.65 -15.43
CA MET A 48 11.05 -16.26 -15.20
C MET A 48 10.26 -15.29 -16.06
N GLU A 49 10.01 -15.61 -17.33
CA GLU A 49 9.18 -14.78 -18.20
C GLU A 49 7.74 -14.66 -17.68
N LEU A 50 7.14 -15.77 -17.23
CA LEU A 50 5.82 -15.73 -16.61
C LEU A 50 5.80 -14.87 -15.34
N LEU A 51 6.82 -14.97 -14.48
CA LEU A 51 6.92 -14.14 -13.28
C LEU A 51 7.11 -12.66 -13.61
N ARG A 52 7.87 -12.35 -14.67
CA ARG A 52 8.04 -10.99 -15.20
C ARG A 52 6.70 -10.41 -15.64
N GLU A 53 5.94 -11.14 -16.45
CA GLU A 53 4.62 -10.71 -16.92
C GLU A 53 3.63 -10.51 -15.78
N CYS A 54 3.63 -11.40 -14.79
CA CYS A 54 2.79 -11.25 -13.59
C CYS A 54 3.16 -9.99 -12.81
N LEU A 55 4.45 -9.72 -12.62
CA LEU A 55 4.93 -8.54 -11.92
C LEU A 55 4.60 -7.25 -12.68
N GLU A 56 4.79 -7.23 -14.00
CA GLU A 56 4.44 -6.10 -14.88
C GLU A 56 2.93 -5.81 -14.82
N ARG A 57 2.09 -6.84 -14.89
CA ARG A 57 0.63 -6.69 -14.78
C ARG A 57 0.22 -6.12 -13.43
N LEU A 58 0.81 -6.63 -12.35
CA LEU A 58 0.53 -6.16 -11.01
C LEU A 58 0.97 -4.71 -10.83
N GLN A 59 2.16 -4.37 -11.34
CA GLN A 59 2.68 -3.00 -11.34
C GLN A 59 1.74 -2.05 -12.08
N SER A 60 1.26 -2.42 -13.29
CA SER A 60 0.31 -1.60 -14.03
C SER A 60 -1.00 -1.39 -13.26
N ARG A 61 -1.49 -2.41 -12.56
CA ARG A 61 -2.71 -2.30 -11.75
C ARG A 61 -2.53 -1.36 -10.55
N VAL A 62 -1.41 -1.47 -9.83
CA VAL A 62 -1.07 -0.57 -8.71
C VAL A 62 -0.89 0.88 -9.20
N GLN A 63 -0.25 1.08 -10.36
CA GLN A 63 -0.06 2.42 -10.94
C GLN A 63 -1.34 3.02 -11.54
N GLY A 64 -2.30 2.17 -11.94
CA GLY A 64 -3.58 2.58 -12.50
C GLY A 64 -4.69 2.80 -11.47
N GLN A 65 -4.38 2.77 -10.16
CA GLN A 65 -5.37 3.05 -9.13
C GLN A 65 -5.88 4.51 -9.27
N PRO A 66 -7.20 4.73 -9.09
CA PRO A 66 -7.78 6.06 -9.23
C PRO A 66 -7.21 7.03 -8.18
N ALA A 67 -7.28 8.33 -8.48
CA ALA A 67 -7.00 9.37 -7.51
C ALA A 67 -7.82 9.13 -6.24
N LEU A 68 -7.22 9.43 -5.10
CA LEU A 68 -7.82 9.12 -3.82
C LEU A 68 -9.00 10.04 -3.57
N ARG A 69 -9.80 9.67 -2.59
CA ARG A 69 -10.88 10.53 -2.10
C ARG A 69 -10.73 10.50 -0.60
N GLY A 70 -10.78 11.66 0.04
CA GLY A 70 -10.64 11.78 1.50
C GLY A 70 -11.78 11.12 2.29
N ASP A 71 -12.72 10.45 1.62
CA ASP A 71 -13.81 9.73 2.25
C ASP A 71 -13.34 8.37 2.81
N ALA A 72 -13.81 8.03 4.02
CA ALA A 72 -13.36 6.85 4.74
C ALA A 72 -13.73 5.53 4.03
N ALA A 73 -14.81 5.49 3.26
CA ALA A 73 -15.23 4.28 2.54
C ALA A 73 -14.26 3.95 1.39
N HIS A 74 -13.85 4.97 0.64
CA HIS A 74 -12.89 4.87 -0.44
C HIS A 74 -11.51 4.53 0.08
N LEU A 75 -11.06 5.14 1.17
CA LEU A 75 -9.78 4.80 1.81
C LEU A 75 -9.73 3.33 2.24
N ARG A 76 -10.80 2.81 2.83
CA ARG A 76 -10.89 1.37 3.20
C ARG A 76 -10.83 0.47 1.98
N GLU A 77 -11.47 0.84 0.89
CA GLU A 77 -11.44 0.08 -0.35
C GLU A 77 -10.03 0.07 -0.98
N GLN A 78 -9.33 1.21 -0.95
CA GLN A 78 -7.96 1.31 -1.44
C GLN A 78 -6.98 0.48 -0.59
N ILE A 79 -7.16 0.47 0.74
CA ILE A 79 -6.41 -0.42 1.64
C ILE A 79 -6.68 -1.88 1.28
N ARG A 80 -7.94 -2.25 1.03
CA ARG A 80 -8.30 -3.62 0.65
C ARG A 80 -7.62 -4.03 -0.65
N GLU A 81 -7.67 -3.20 -1.69
CA GLU A 81 -7.03 -3.46 -2.99
C GLU A 81 -5.51 -3.54 -2.88
N ASN A 82 -4.89 -2.63 -2.12
CA ASN A 82 -3.45 -2.68 -1.86
C ASN A 82 -3.05 -3.94 -1.07
N GLY A 83 -3.87 -4.37 -0.11
CA GLY A 83 -3.72 -5.64 0.60
C GLY A 83 -3.76 -6.86 -0.32
N LEU A 84 -4.66 -6.87 -1.32
CA LEU A 84 -4.68 -7.92 -2.33
C LEU A 84 -3.39 -7.93 -3.17
N ALA A 85 -2.90 -6.75 -3.57
CA ALA A 85 -1.64 -6.62 -4.29
C ALA A 85 -0.45 -7.14 -3.47
N LEU A 86 -0.39 -6.83 -2.17
CA LEU A 86 0.64 -7.36 -1.26
C LEU A 86 0.57 -8.90 -1.15
N GLY A 87 -0.63 -9.47 -1.04
CA GLY A 87 -0.80 -10.93 -1.02
C GLY A 87 -0.38 -11.62 -2.33
N GLU A 88 -0.59 -10.97 -3.48
CA GLU A 88 -0.06 -11.44 -4.76
C GLU A 88 1.48 -11.34 -4.82
N LEU A 89 2.05 -10.23 -4.34
CA LEU A 89 3.51 -10.06 -4.24
C LEU A 89 4.14 -11.12 -3.35
N GLU A 90 3.53 -11.50 -2.23
CA GLU A 90 4.05 -12.59 -1.38
C GLU A 90 4.17 -13.90 -2.16
N LYS A 91 3.13 -14.27 -2.92
CA LYS A 91 3.15 -15.47 -3.77
C LYS A 91 4.23 -15.39 -4.86
N LEU A 92 4.38 -14.23 -5.48
CA LEU A 92 5.43 -13.99 -6.48
C LEU A 92 6.84 -14.08 -5.86
N GLY A 93 7.02 -13.60 -4.63
CA GLY A 93 8.27 -13.69 -3.88
C GLY A 93 8.71 -15.14 -3.68
N VAL A 94 7.81 -16.00 -3.18
CA VAL A 94 8.06 -17.44 -3.01
C VAL A 94 8.42 -18.11 -4.34
N ALA A 95 7.72 -17.76 -5.42
CA ALA A 95 8.00 -18.31 -6.73
C ALA A 95 9.37 -17.87 -7.28
N LEU A 96 9.77 -16.61 -7.06
CA LEU A 96 11.08 -16.08 -7.43
C LEU A 96 12.21 -16.77 -6.63
N GLU A 97 12.01 -16.98 -5.33
CA GLU A 97 12.98 -17.70 -4.49
C GLU A 97 13.19 -19.14 -4.97
N THR A 98 12.11 -19.82 -5.35
CA THR A 98 12.16 -21.19 -5.89
C THR A 98 12.98 -21.24 -7.18
N VAL A 99 12.69 -20.33 -8.13
CA VAL A 99 13.43 -20.24 -9.40
C VAL A 99 14.90 -19.93 -9.16
N ARG A 100 15.20 -19.06 -8.19
CA ARG A 100 16.56 -18.68 -7.83
C ARG A 100 17.34 -19.86 -7.24
N ALA A 101 16.70 -20.64 -6.36
CA ALA A 101 17.30 -21.85 -5.79
C ALA A 101 17.62 -22.89 -6.88
N GLN A 102 16.64 -23.21 -7.74
CA GLN A 102 16.81 -24.13 -8.86
C GLN A 102 17.88 -23.65 -9.86
N GLY A 103 17.90 -22.35 -10.15
CA GLY A 103 18.92 -21.73 -10.99
C GLY A 103 20.33 -21.84 -10.37
N SER A 104 20.46 -21.61 -9.06
CA SER A 104 21.75 -21.76 -8.36
C SER A 104 22.25 -23.20 -8.36
N GLU A 105 21.37 -24.18 -8.13
CA GLU A 105 21.73 -25.61 -8.18
C GLU A 105 22.20 -26.01 -9.58
N LEU A 106 21.48 -25.54 -10.60
CA LEU A 106 21.85 -25.76 -11.99
C LEU A 106 23.22 -25.15 -12.32
N LEU A 107 23.50 -23.93 -11.85
CA LEU A 107 24.81 -23.29 -12.01
C LEU A 107 25.94 -24.03 -11.28
N ALA A 108 25.69 -24.48 -10.04
CA ALA A 108 26.65 -25.28 -9.28
C ALA A 108 26.98 -26.59 -10.00
N SER A 109 25.97 -27.24 -10.61
CA SER A 109 26.17 -28.44 -11.42
C SER A 109 27.01 -28.22 -12.70
N MET A 110 27.20 -26.96 -13.11
CA MET A 110 27.98 -26.56 -14.28
C MET A 110 29.38 -26.06 -13.93
N GLN A 111 29.54 -25.45 -12.76
CA GLN A 111 30.85 -25.02 -12.25
C GLN A 111 31.79 -26.20 -11.98
N GLU A 112 31.28 -27.41 -11.76
CA GLU A 112 32.09 -28.63 -11.80
C GLU A 112 32.74 -28.93 -13.18
N ALA A 113 32.38 -28.19 -14.25
CA ALA A 113 32.80 -28.44 -15.63
C ALA A 113 33.59 -27.29 -16.30
N ASN A 114 33.43 -26.02 -15.90
CA ASN A 114 34.34 -24.92 -16.27
C ASN A 114 33.99 -23.64 -15.47
N SER A 115 34.99 -22.90 -15.01
CA SER A 115 34.83 -21.63 -14.30
C SER A 115 34.65 -20.50 -15.30
N HIS A 116 33.50 -19.79 -15.28
CA HIS A 116 33.37 -18.34 -15.55
C HIS A 116 31.95 -17.85 -15.19
N ALA A 117 31.90 -16.79 -14.37
CA ALA A 117 30.90 -15.72 -14.24
C ALA A 117 29.40 -15.96 -14.58
N ALA A 118 28.83 -17.13 -14.30
CA ALA A 118 27.39 -17.30 -14.44
C ALA A 118 26.66 -16.65 -13.24
N ARG A 119 25.89 -15.60 -13.50
CA ARG A 119 25.09 -14.90 -12.49
C ARG A 119 23.81 -15.68 -12.22
N VAL A 120 23.39 -15.71 -10.96
CA VAL A 120 22.13 -16.35 -10.56
C VAL A 120 20.96 -15.72 -11.35
N PRO A 121 20.10 -16.52 -12.01
CA PRO A 121 18.98 -16.01 -12.78
C PRO A 121 17.97 -15.22 -11.93
N GLY A 122 17.32 -14.23 -12.52
CA GLY A 122 16.19 -13.51 -11.90
C GLY A 122 16.57 -12.39 -10.93
N GLY A 123 17.83 -11.96 -10.87
CA GLY A 123 18.27 -10.85 -10.01
C GLY A 123 17.47 -9.56 -10.21
N ASP A 124 17.28 -9.13 -11.47
CA ASP A 124 16.53 -7.90 -11.79
C ASP A 124 15.05 -8.02 -11.40
N LEU A 125 14.45 -9.22 -11.52
CA LEU A 125 13.07 -9.47 -11.09
C LEU A 125 12.92 -9.37 -9.58
N VAL A 126 13.90 -9.84 -8.81
CA VAL A 126 13.91 -9.70 -7.34
C VAL A 126 13.98 -8.24 -6.94
N SER A 127 14.82 -7.43 -7.60
CA SER A 127 14.89 -5.99 -7.34
C SER A 127 13.55 -5.30 -7.63
N ARG A 128 12.96 -5.53 -8.82
CA ARG A 128 11.66 -4.96 -9.19
C ARG A 128 10.53 -5.40 -8.26
N TRP A 129 10.52 -6.67 -7.85
CA TRP A 129 9.57 -7.19 -6.88
C TRP A 129 9.72 -6.49 -5.53
N GLY A 130 10.96 -6.33 -5.05
CA GLY A 130 11.26 -5.65 -3.80
C GLY A 130 10.85 -4.18 -3.82
N GLU A 131 11.13 -3.48 -4.92
CA GLU A 131 10.72 -2.09 -5.13
C GLU A 131 9.18 -1.94 -5.12
N LEU A 132 8.47 -2.78 -5.89
CA LEU A 132 7.00 -2.73 -5.93
C LEU A 132 6.39 -3.07 -4.57
N ARG A 133 6.93 -4.06 -3.86
CA ARG A 133 6.51 -4.42 -2.51
C ARG A 133 6.75 -3.29 -1.51
N GLY A 134 7.92 -2.67 -1.53
CA GLY A 134 8.24 -1.52 -0.69
C GLY A 134 7.24 -0.38 -0.91
N ARG A 135 6.97 -0.04 -2.18
CA ARG A 135 5.95 0.96 -2.54
C ARG A 135 4.56 0.62 -2.01
N CYS A 136 4.10 -0.62 -2.19
CA CYS A 136 2.79 -1.04 -1.68
C CYS A 136 2.73 -1.00 -0.14
N GLN A 137 3.82 -1.32 0.56
CA GLN A 137 3.90 -1.23 2.03
C GLN A 137 3.89 0.21 2.53
N GLU A 138 4.59 1.11 1.84
CA GLU A 138 4.56 2.56 2.14
C GLU A 138 3.17 3.13 1.90
N GLN A 139 2.54 2.77 0.78
CA GLN A 139 1.16 3.14 0.45
C GLN A 139 0.17 2.61 1.49
N GLU A 140 0.32 1.36 1.94
CA GLU A 140 -0.52 0.77 3.00
C GLU A 140 -0.46 1.59 4.30
N ARG A 141 0.75 1.92 4.74
CA ARG A 141 0.97 2.70 5.96
C ARG A 141 0.32 4.08 5.84
N TRP A 142 0.60 4.77 4.74
CA TRP A 142 0.06 6.10 4.49
C TRP A 142 -1.48 6.10 4.38
N LEU A 143 -2.07 5.13 3.68
CA LEU A 143 -3.54 5.00 3.60
C LEU A 143 -4.17 4.76 4.98
N ARG A 144 -3.51 3.99 5.85
CA ARG A 144 -3.99 3.73 7.22
C ARG A 144 -3.91 4.97 8.11
N GLU A 145 -2.82 5.73 8.01
CA GLU A 145 -2.67 7.02 8.70
C GLU A 145 -3.76 8.00 8.23
N LEU A 146 -3.99 8.08 6.92
CA LEU A 146 -5.02 8.93 6.33
C LEU A 146 -6.43 8.50 6.74
N LEU A 147 -6.72 7.19 6.76
CA LEU A 147 -8.00 6.67 7.24
C LEU A 147 -8.24 7.01 8.71
N ALA A 148 -7.21 6.94 9.56
CA ALA A 148 -7.34 7.29 10.97
C ALA A 148 -7.70 8.78 11.17
N LEU A 149 -7.16 9.68 10.32
CA LEU A 149 -7.56 11.08 10.30
C LEU A 149 -9.01 11.24 9.83
N ALA A 150 -9.39 10.57 8.74
CA ALA A 150 -10.75 10.63 8.19
C ALA A 150 -11.79 10.10 9.18
N ASP A 151 -11.51 8.99 9.87
CA ASP A 151 -12.40 8.36 10.86
C ASP A 151 -12.58 9.22 12.12
N ARG A 152 -11.71 10.20 12.37
CA ARG A 152 -11.87 11.20 13.44
C ARG A 152 -12.58 12.46 12.93
N PHE A 153 -12.20 12.93 11.75
CA PHE A 153 -12.69 14.18 11.19
C PHE A 153 -14.17 14.10 10.80
N TRP A 154 -14.58 13.12 9.99
CA TRP A 154 -15.95 13.09 9.45
C TRP A 154 -17.03 12.92 10.52
N PRO A 155 -16.89 12.01 11.52
CA PRO A 155 -17.86 11.93 12.59
C PRO A 155 -17.88 13.17 13.48
N GLY A 156 -16.70 13.73 13.81
CA GLY A 156 -16.61 14.95 14.61
C GLY A 156 -17.25 16.16 13.91
N LEU A 157 -17.09 16.28 12.60
CA LEU A 157 -17.77 17.31 11.81
C LEU A 157 -19.28 17.14 11.81
N ALA A 158 -19.78 15.92 11.68
CA ALA A 158 -21.22 15.65 11.69
C ALA A 158 -21.82 15.94 13.08
N GLU A 159 -21.15 15.53 14.15
CA GLU A 159 -21.57 15.81 15.53
C GLU A 159 -21.58 17.32 15.81
N LEU A 160 -20.51 18.03 15.48
CA LEU A 160 -20.41 19.47 15.67
C LEU A 160 -21.46 20.25 14.85
N ALA A 161 -21.76 19.81 13.63
CA ALA A 161 -22.80 20.45 12.81
C ALA A 161 -24.21 20.26 13.42
N LEU A 162 -24.48 19.08 14.00
CA LEU A 162 -25.73 18.82 14.70
C LEU A 162 -25.85 19.66 15.97
N THR A 163 -24.82 19.66 16.82
CA THR A 163 -24.82 20.45 18.06
C THR A 163 -24.95 21.95 17.76
N LEU A 164 -24.21 22.48 16.78
CA LEU A 164 -24.36 23.88 16.35
C LEU A 164 -25.79 24.21 15.88
N SER A 165 -26.45 23.29 15.16
CA SER A 165 -27.84 23.47 14.72
C SER A 165 -28.81 23.48 15.91
N ASP A 166 -28.62 22.57 16.87
CA ASP A 166 -29.46 22.49 18.07
C ASP A 166 -29.27 23.73 18.95
N THR A 167 -28.03 24.17 19.17
CA THR A 167 -27.71 25.40 19.93
C THR A 167 -28.29 26.63 19.24
N GLN A 168 -28.25 26.73 17.89
CA GLN A 168 -28.92 27.80 17.16
C GLN A 168 -30.42 27.85 17.41
N GLN A 169 -31.09 26.69 17.41
CA GLN A 169 -32.54 26.62 17.68
C GLN A 169 -32.87 27.06 19.11
N LEU A 170 -32.03 26.68 20.09
CA LEU A 170 -32.19 27.11 21.48
C LEU A 170 -32.01 28.63 21.62
N VAL A 171 -31.00 29.21 20.95
CA VAL A 171 -30.76 30.66 20.93
C VAL A 171 -31.99 31.41 20.38
N LEU A 172 -32.56 30.96 19.25
CA LEU A 172 -33.75 31.56 18.67
C LEU A 172 -34.97 31.44 19.60
N GLY A 173 -35.19 30.27 20.22
CA GLY A 173 -36.29 30.08 21.16
C GLY A 173 -36.18 30.95 22.42
N LEU A 174 -34.96 31.20 22.90
CA LEU A 174 -34.71 32.09 24.04
C LEU A 174 -34.89 33.57 23.70
N GLU A 175 -34.59 33.98 22.47
CA GLU A 175 -34.94 35.32 21.96
C GLU A 175 -36.45 35.53 21.98
N GLU A 176 -37.24 34.57 21.48
CA GLU A 176 -38.70 34.63 21.44
C GLU A 176 -39.33 34.63 22.85
N ALA A 177 -38.74 33.93 23.81
CA ALA A 177 -39.23 33.80 25.18
C ALA A 177 -38.88 34.99 26.10
N GLY A 178 -38.10 35.96 25.62
CA GLY A 178 -37.74 37.16 26.40
C GLY A 178 -36.52 37.02 27.32
N GLY A 179 -35.69 35.99 27.10
CA GLY A 179 -34.32 35.90 27.63
C GLY A 179 -34.17 35.76 29.16
N ASP A 180 -34.08 34.52 29.64
CA ASP A 180 -33.63 34.25 31.01
C ASP A 180 -32.10 34.41 31.13
N PRO A 181 -31.57 35.29 32.00
CA PRO A 181 -30.14 35.53 32.13
C PRO A 181 -29.31 34.30 32.51
N GLU A 182 -29.85 33.35 33.27
CA GLU A 182 -29.14 32.10 33.58
C GLU A 182 -29.04 31.20 32.36
N ALA A 183 -30.14 31.03 31.61
CA ALA A 183 -30.15 30.30 30.34
C ALA A 183 -29.23 30.93 29.28
N ILE A 184 -29.19 32.27 29.20
CA ILE A 184 -28.27 32.99 28.30
C ILE A 184 -26.80 32.72 28.68
N ARG A 185 -26.48 32.65 29.98
CA ARG A 185 -25.11 32.36 30.43
C ARG A 185 -24.72 30.92 30.12
N ALA A 186 -25.62 29.96 30.32
CA ALA A 186 -25.38 28.56 29.98
C ALA A 186 -25.13 28.38 28.47
N LEU A 187 -25.95 29.03 27.62
CA LEU A 187 -25.74 29.02 26.16
C LEU A 187 -24.42 29.65 25.73
N ARG A 188 -23.95 30.71 26.41
CA ARG A 188 -22.62 31.27 26.14
C ARG A 188 -21.52 30.24 26.41
N GLU A 189 -21.57 29.58 27.56
CA GLU A 189 -20.59 28.56 27.92
C GLU A 189 -20.60 27.39 26.91
N GLU A 190 -21.79 27.02 26.39
CA GLU A 190 -21.94 26.00 25.34
C GLU A 190 -21.38 26.45 23.98
N ILE A 191 -21.68 27.67 23.53
CA ILE A 191 -21.13 28.23 22.28
C ILE A 191 -19.59 28.33 22.35
N ASP A 192 -19.04 28.73 23.49
CA ASP A 192 -17.59 28.82 23.70
C ASP A 192 -16.93 27.44 23.63
N ALA A 193 -17.57 26.42 24.21
CA ALA A 193 -17.10 25.03 24.11
C ALA A 193 -17.12 24.53 22.66
N LEU A 194 -18.20 24.80 21.92
CA LEU A 194 -18.34 24.44 20.51
C LEU A 194 -17.29 25.15 19.62
N GLN A 195 -16.88 26.36 19.98
CA GLN A 195 -15.78 27.05 19.30
C GLN A 195 -14.44 26.32 19.49
N GLY A 196 -14.16 25.86 20.71
CA GLY A 196 -12.98 25.03 20.98
C GLY A 196 -12.98 23.72 20.18
N GLU A 197 -14.14 23.06 20.09
CA GLU A 197 -14.31 21.86 19.27
C GLU A 197 -14.08 22.15 17.78
N LEU A 198 -14.62 23.27 17.26
CA LEU A 198 -14.40 23.70 15.88
C LEU A 198 -12.91 23.95 15.58
N ASP A 199 -12.17 24.59 16.49
CA ASP A 199 -10.73 24.83 16.33
C ASP A 199 -9.95 23.50 16.27
N THR A 200 -10.30 22.53 17.14
CA THR A 200 -9.67 21.20 17.11
C THR A 200 -9.98 20.47 15.81
N LEU A 201 -11.22 20.54 15.32
CA LEU A 201 -11.64 19.93 14.07
C LEU A 201 -11.00 20.61 12.86
N GLY A 202 -10.81 21.93 12.90
CA GLY A 202 -10.06 22.70 11.91
C GLY A 202 -8.61 22.24 11.81
N SER A 203 -7.95 22.00 12.94
CA SER A 203 -6.58 21.45 12.95
C SER A 203 -6.50 20.04 12.33
N LEU A 204 -7.48 19.18 12.62
CA LEU A 204 -7.61 17.85 12.01
C LEU A 204 -7.89 17.92 10.51
N GLY A 205 -8.73 18.87 10.07
CA GLY A 205 -9.00 19.11 8.66
C GLY A 205 -7.74 19.54 7.90
N VAL A 206 -6.92 20.41 8.48
CA VAL A 206 -5.62 20.80 7.91
C VAL A 206 -4.67 19.61 7.82
N GLU A 207 -4.57 18.80 8.87
CA GLU A 207 -3.75 17.59 8.85
C GLU A 207 -4.22 16.63 7.75
N LEU A 208 -5.51 16.34 7.69
CA LEU A 208 -6.14 15.50 6.66
C LEU A 208 -5.85 16.01 5.23
N MET A 209 -6.01 17.31 4.99
CA MET A 209 -5.73 17.94 3.69
C MET A 209 -4.24 17.90 3.33
N SER A 210 -3.35 18.05 4.32
CA SER A 210 -1.90 17.99 4.10
C SER A 210 -1.43 16.56 3.82
N SER A 211 -2.14 15.57 4.37
CA SER A 211 -1.86 14.15 4.15
C SER A 211 -2.40 13.65 2.80
N CYS A 212 -3.42 14.30 2.22
CA CYS A 212 -3.90 14.05 0.87
C CYS A 212 -2.96 14.63 -0.21
N GLY A 213 -2.86 13.96 -1.37
CA GLY A 213 -2.22 14.53 -2.55
C GLY A 213 -3.02 15.71 -3.13
N ASP A 214 -2.37 16.56 -3.93
CA ASP A 214 -2.97 17.76 -4.56
C ASP A 214 -4.37 17.59 -5.23
N PRO A 215 -4.74 16.45 -5.88
CA PRO A 215 -6.03 16.36 -6.56
C PRO A 215 -7.27 16.25 -5.66
N ASP A 216 -7.12 16.05 -4.34
CA ASP A 216 -8.24 15.69 -3.44
C ASP A 216 -8.64 16.83 -2.48
N LYS A 217 -8.15 18.04 -2.75
CA LYS A 217 -8.37 19.25 -1.94
C LYS A 217 -9.78 19.91 -1.95
N PRO A 218 -10.80 19.55 -2.79
CA PRO A 218 -12.03 20.34 -2.84
C PRO A 218 -13.15 19.98 -1.84
N ASP A 219 -13.14 18.82 -1.16
CA ASP A 219 -14.29 18.41 -0.32
C ASP A 219 -14.15 18.78 1.18
N VAL A 220 -12.93 18.75 1.72
CA VAL A 220 -12.66 19.03 3.15
C VAL A 220 -12.82 20.53 3.46
N THR A 221 -12.39 21.40 2.55
CA THR A 221 -12.47 22.87 2.69
C THR A 221 -13.91 23.35 2.75
N LYS A 222 -14.74 22.94 1.79
CA LYS A 222 -16.15 23.35 1.73
C LYS A 222 -16.93 22.91 2.97
N SER A 223 -16.69 21.69 3.44
CA SER A 223 -17.42 21.15 4.60
C SER A 223 -17.03 21.87 5.90
N LEU A 224 -15.78 22.33 6.01
CA LEU A 224 -15.32 23.18 7.12
C LEU A 224 -15.94 24.59 7.03
N ASP A 225 -16.00 25.16 5.82
CA ASP A 225 -16.61 26.48 5.57
C ASP A 225 -18.10 26.50 5.94
N ASP A 226 -18.85 25.44 5.64
CA ASP A 226 -20.26 25.31 6.00
C ASP A 226 -20.45 25.27 7.54
N ALA A 227 -19.59 24.54 8.27
CA ALA A 227 -19.62 24.51 9.74
C ALA A 227 -19.25 25.87 10.37
N MET A 228 -18.24 26.55 9.84
CA MET A 228 -17.88 27.92 10.24
C MET A 228 -19.02 28.92 9.98
N GLY A 229 -19.78 28.73 8.89
CA GLY A 229 -20.96 29.52 8.55
C GLY A 229 -22.08 29.39 9.59
N LEU A 230 -22.35 28.16 10.03
CA LEU A 230 -23.34 27.89 11.09
C LEU A 230 -22.92 28.55 12.42
N GLN A 231 -21.68 28.36 12.86
CA GLN A 231 -21.20 28.97 14.10
C GLN A 231 -21.36 30.51 14.07
N ARG A 232 -20.97 31.15 12.96
CA ARG A 232 -21.13 32.61 12.78
C ARG A 232 -22.57 33.07 12.89
N SER A 233 -23.51 32.31 12.33
CA SER A 233 -24.94 32.60 12.41
C SER A 233 -25.45 32.53 13.85
N ALA A 234 -25.07 31.49 14.60
CA ALA A 234 -25.46 31.32 16.01
C ALA A 234 -25.03 32.50 16.88
N VAL A 235 -23.82 32.99 16.62
CA VAL A 235 -23.17 34.07 17.36
C VAL A 235 -23.79 35.45 17.08
N THR A 236 -24.42 35.66 15.91
CA THR A 236 -24.94 36.99 15.53
C THR A 236 -26.39 37.25 15.94
N VAL A 237 -27.09 36.26 16.51
CA VAL A 237 -28.50 36.40 16.92
C VAL A 237 -28.61 37.34 18.16
N PRO A 238 -29.33 38.47 18.06
CA PRO A 238 -29.42 39.44 19.14
C PRO A 238 -30.44 39.00 20.20
N LEU A 239 -29.98 38.30 21.25
CA LEU A 239 -30.81 37.89 22.40
C LEU A 239 -31.45 39.03 23.23
N THR A 240 -31.15 40.30 22.93
CA THR A 240 -31.79 41.49 23.56
C THR A 240 -31.86 42.67 22.57
N PRO A 241 -32.87 43.55 22.65
CA PRO A 241 -32.94 44.73 21.79
C PRO A 241 -31.78 45.69 22.08
N GLY A 242 -30.83 45.79 21.14
CA GLY A 242 -29.72 46.75 21.19
C GLY A 242 -28.33 46.16 21.42
N THR A 243 -28.19 44.86 21.67
CA THR A 243 -26.87 44.22 21.85
C THR A 243 -26.53 43.35 20.64
N ARG A 244 -25.76 43.91 19.70
CA ARG A 244 -25.11 43.09 18.66
C ARG A 244 -23.91 42.43 19.33
N TRP A 245 -23.91 41.10 19.38
CA TRP A 245 -22.79 40.33 19.87
C TRP A 245 -21.59 40.56 18.94
N SER A 246 -20.62 41.37 19.35
CA SER A 246 -19.34 41.49 18.66
C SER A 246 -18.31 40.65 19.40
N TRP A 247 -18.00 39.48 18.84
CA TRP A 247 -16.81 38.73 19.22
C TRP A 247 -15.58 39.48 18.70
N GLN A 248 -14.74 39.96 19.62
CA GLN A 248 -13.37 40.41 19.29
C GLN A 248 -12.43 39.28 19.67
N GLY A 249 -11.98 38.55 18.65
CA GLY A 249 -10.77 37.73 18.64
C GLY A 249 -9.94 38.15 17.44
#